data_AF-A0A0F9C2H7-F1
#
_entry.id   AF-A0A0F9C2H7-F1
#
_cell.length_a   1.000
_cell.length_b   1.000
_cell.length_c   1.000
_cell.angle_alpha   90.00
_cell.angle_beta   90.00
_cell.angle_gamma   90.00
#
_symmetry.space_group_name_H-M   'P 1'
#
loop_
_entity.id
_entity.type
_entity.pdbx_description
1 polymer ?
#
loop_
_entity_poly.entity_id
_entity_poly.type
_entity_poly.pdbx_seq_one_letter_code
_entity_poly.pdbx_strand_id
1 'polypeptide(L)' 'MAHLDRSRTALLIIDPQNDFLSEGGVAWPLVGDGVKNTKVVEHLVALRSAAKKAGVPVFYCPHYY' A
#
# COMPACT_ATOMS: atom_id res chain seq x y z
N MET A 1 -1.13 15.51 17.40
CA MET A 1 -0.46 14.40 16.69
C MET A 1 -0.88 13.10 17.36
N ALA A 2 -1.25 12.08 16.59
CA ALA A 2 -1.51 10.76 17.16
C ALA A 2 -0.17 10.09 17.53
N HIS A 3 -0.06 9.56 18.75
CA HIS A 3 1.08 8.77 19.19
C HIS A 3 0.84 7.30 18.84
N LEU A 4 1.72 6.70 18.04
CA LEU A 4 1.63 5.29 17.66
C LEU A 4 2.50 4.44 18.60
N ASP A 5 1.86 3.61 19.41
CA ASP A 5 2.54 2.53 20.14
C ASP A 5 2.86 1.40 19.17
N ARG A 6 4.14 1.25 18.84
CA ARG A 6 4.64 0.27 17.87
C ARG A 6 4.36 -1.18 18.29
N SER A 7 4.23 -1.46 19.59
CA SER A 7 3.91 -2.80 20.10
C SER A 7 2.44 -3.18 19.90
N ARG A 8 1.59 -2.19 19.60
CA ARG A 8 0.13 -2.33 19.40
C ARG A 8 -0.33 -1.86 18.03
N THR A 9 0.60 -1.60 17.11
CA THR A 9 0.32 -1.06 15.77
C THR A 9 0.81 -2.04 14.72
N ALA A 10 0.07 -2.14 13.62
CA ALA A 10 0.48 -2.83 12.40
C ALA A 10 0.14 -1.99 11.17
N LEU A 11 0.90 -2.16 10.09
CA LEU A 11 0.56 -1.64 8.77
C LEU A 11 -0.18 -2.74 7.98
N LEU A 12 -1.42 -2.48 7.59
CA LEU A 12 -2.19 -3.34 6.68
C LEU A 12 -2.28 -2.66 5.32
N ILE A 13 -1.83 -3.34 4.27
CA ILE A 13 -1.96 -2.89 2.87
C ILE A 13 -3.02 -3.74 2.19
N ILE A 14 -4.10 -3.10 1.76
CA ILE A 14 -5.28 -3.74 1.18
C ILE A 14 -5.17 -3.69 -0.35
N ASP A 15 -5.45 -4.83 -0.99
CA ASP A 15 -5.51 -5.03 -2.44
C ASP A 15 -4.35 -4.40 -3.25
N PRO A 16 -3.06 -4.60 -2.86
CA PRO A 16 -1.94 -4.09 -3.64
C PRO A 16 -1.67 -4.98 -4.87
N GLN A 17 -2.67 -5.12 -5.73
CA GLN A 17 -2.67 -6.01 -6.88
C GLN A 17 -2.27 -5.27 -8.15
N ASN A 18 -1.57 -5.97 -9.04
CA ASN A 18 -1.15 -5.43 -10.34
C ASN A 18 -2.33 -5.00 -11.21
N ASP A 19 -3.49 -5.64 -11.05
CA ASP A 19 -4.72 -5.33 -11.77
C ASP A 19 -5.13 -3.85 -11.63
N PHE A 20 -4.79 -3.22 -10.49
CA PHE A 20 -5.09 -1.82 -10.19
C PHE A 20 -3.85 -0.92 -10.20
N LEU A 21 -2.71 -1.41 -9.72
CA LEU A 21 -1.53 -0.59 -9.43
C LEU A 21 -0.42 -0.62 -10.50
N SER A 22 -0.61 -1.39 -11.57
CA SER A 22 0.40 -1.55 -12.63
C SER A 22 -0.17 -1.15 -14.00
N GLU A 23 0.68 -0.60 -14.88
CA GLU A 23 0.23 -0.07 -16.17
C GLU A 23 -0.39 -1.12 -17.11
N GLY A 24 -0.02 -2.39 -16.94
CA GLY A 24 -0.62 -3.52 -17.66
C GLY A 24 -1.84 -4.15 -16.98
N GLY A 25 -2.32 -3.57 -15.87
CA GLY A 25 -3.44 -4.10 -15.10
C GLY A 25 -4.78 -3.94 -15.81
N VAL A 26 -5.70 -4.89 -15.59
CA VAL A 26 -7.03 -4.89 -16.24
C VAL A 26 -7.85 -3.65 -15.92
N ALA A 27 -7.70 -3.07 -14.72
CA ALA A 27 -8.42 -1.85 -14.31
C ALA A 27 -7.65 -0.56 -14.64
N TRP A 28 -6.44 -0.65 -15.18
CA TRP A 28 -5.57 0.51 -15.43
C TRP A 28 -6.22 1.63 -16.24
N PRO A 29 -7.01 1.37 -17.30
CA PRO A 29 -7.70 2.43 -18.04
C PRO A 29 -8.67 3.26 -17.19
N LEU A 30 -9.13 2.75 -16.05
CA LEU A 30 -10.07 3.42 -15.16
C LEU A 30 -9.39 4.13 -13.98
N VAL A 31 -8.27 3.60 -13.48
CA VAL A 31 -7.63 4.08 -12.24
C VAL A 31 -6.24 4.66 -12.42
N GLY A 32 -5.58 4.42 -13.56
CA GLY A 32 -4.16 4.69 -13.77
C GLY A 32 -3.76 6.16 -13.56
N ASP A 33 -4.57 7.10 -14.03
CA ASP A 33 -4.33 8.54 -13.81
C ASP A 33 -4.35 8.88 -12.31
N GLY A 34 -5.29 8.29 -11.55
CA GLY A 34 -5.35 8.43 -10.10
C GLY A 34 -4.13 7.83 -9.41
N VAL A 35 -3.69 6.64 -9.83
CA VAL A 35 -2.48 5.99 -9.31
C VAL A 35 -1.26 6.88 -9.51
N LYS A 36 -1.07 7.46 -10.71
CA LYS A 36 0.04 8.37 -11.02
C LYS A 36 -0.03 9.67 -10.24
N ASN A 37 -1.20 10.33 -10.23
CA ASN A 37 -1.38 11.63 -9.59
C ASN A 37 -1.19 11.57 -8.07
N THR A 38 -1.61 10.45 -7.45
CA THR A 38 -1.46 10.25 -5.99
C THR A 38 -0.11 9.68 -5.59
N LYS A 39 0.69 9.18 -6.54
CA LYS A 39 1.97 8.49 -6.28
C LYS A 39 1.81 7.36 -5.26
N VAL A 40 0.68 6.65 -5.33
CA VAL A 40 0.29 5.69 -4.29
C VAL A 40 1.30 4.55 -4.18
N VAL A 41 1.87 4.09 -5.29
CA VAL A 41 2.87 3.01 -5.29
C VAL A 41 4.12 3.43 -4.53
N GLU A 42 4.62 4.64 -4.79
CA GLU A 42 5.78 5.22 -4.11
C GLU A 42 5.52 5.42 -2.62
N HIS A 43 4.34 5.93 -2.26
CA HIS A 43 3.94 6.11 -0.86
C HIS A 43 3.80 4.77 -0.12
N LEU A 44 3.26 3.73 -0.76
CA LEU A 44 3.17 2.38 -0.18
C LEU A 44 4.56 1.78 0.06
N VAL A 45 5.51 1.97 -0.88
CA VAL A 45 6.90 1.55 -0.71
C VAL A 45 7.57 2.28 0.45
N ALA A 46 7.35 3.59 0.57
CA ALA A 46 7.88 4.40 1.67
C ALA A 46 7.30 3.97 3.02
N LEU A 47 5.98 3.78 3.11
CA LEU A 47 5.27 3.33 4.32
C LEU A 47 5.76 1.95 4.76
N ARG A 48 5.83 0.98 3.84
CA ARG A 48 6.35 -0.36 4.11
C ARG A 48 7.78 -0.29 4.65
N SER A 49 8.63 0.52 4.04
CA SER A 49 10.03 0.65 4.45
C SER A 49 10.16 1.29 5.82
N ALA A 50 9.38 2.33 6.12
CA ALA A 50 9.33 2.96 7.43
C ALA A 50 8.80 2.01 8.52
N ALA A 51 7.71 1.29 8.24
CA ALA A 51 7.15 0.31 9.17
C ALA A 51 8.17 -0.79 9.52
N LYS A 52 8.83 -1.37 8.52
CA LYS A 52 9.89 -2.37 8.75
C LYS A 52 11.04 -1.81 9.57
N LYS A 53 11.54 -0.61 9.26
CA LYS A 53 12.60 0.05 10.04
C LYS A 53 12.19 0.33 11.48
N ALA A 54 10.91 0.63 11.71
CA ALA A 54 10.37 0.92 13.02
C ALA A 54 10.06 -0.34 13.86
N GLY A 55 10.13 -1.54 13.28
CA GLY A 55 9.71 -2.79 13.92
C GLY A 55 8.20 -3.00 13.95
N VAL A 56 7.45 -2.25 13.14
CA VAL A 56 6.00 -2.39 12.98
C VAL A 56 5.70 -3.52 11.99
N PRO A 57 4.90 -4.54 12.36
CA PRO A 57 4.49 -5.60 11.45
C PRO A 57 3.79 -5.05 10.21
N VAL A 58 4.05 -5.67 9.05
CA VAL A 58 3.40 -5.34 7.78
C VAL A 58 2.63 -6.55 7.29
N PHE A 59 1.35 -6.35 7.03
CA PHE A 59 0.44 -7.36 6.50
C PHE A 59 -0.12 -6.92 5.15
N TYR A 60 -0.40 -7.90 4.31
CA TYR A 60 -1.03 -7.72 3.02
C TYR A 60 -2.36 -8.45 3.03
N CYS A 61 -3.44 -7.76 2.65
CA CYS A 61 -4.77 -8.33 2.48
C CYS A 61 -5.15 -8.21 1.00
N PRO A 62 -4.74 -9.18 0.17
CA PRO A 62 -5.18 -9.24 -1.22
C PRO A 62 -6.59 -9.85 -1.34
N HIS A 63 -7.35 -9.38 -2.32
CA HIS A 63 -8.58 -10.02 -2.76
C HIS A 63 -8.30 -11.19 -3.71
N TYR A 64 -8.81 -12.39 -3.38
CA TYR A 64 -8.80 -13.57 -4.24
C TYR A 64 -10.23 -14.12 -4.37
N TYR A 65 -10.56 -14.66 -5.54
CA TYR A 65 -11.80 -15.41 -5.80
C TYR A 65 -11.53 -16.91 -5.76
#